data_AF-A0A7X8QF48-F1
#
_entry.id   AF-A0A7X8QF48-F1
#
_cell.length_a   1.000
_cell.length_b   1.000
_cell.length_c   1.000
_cell.angle_alpha   90.00
_cell.angle_beta   90.00
_cell.angle_gamma   90.00
#
_symmetry.space_group_name_H-M   'P 1'
#
loop_
_entity.id
_entity.type
_entity.pdbx_description
1 polymer ?
#
loop_
_entity_poly.entity_id
_entity_poly.type
_entity_poly.pdbx_seq_one_letter_code
_entity_poly.pdbx_strand_id
1 'polypeptide(L)'
;GGSRENRIKDAMLAMERYLWNKEEAIFKLFTPPFDKSEKNPGYIKGYIPGVRENGGQYTHAAIWAVLALAKLKEKDKALQLFNMLNPINHSRTPIEVAKYKVEPYVMTADVYAVEPNVGRGGWSWYTGAAGWMYQAAIEGILGLEIKGDKLFIEPCVPNNWKEFEIYYRYKNSPYNIKVHLKNLPQEEIILDGVKQKGFPVILVDDGLQHELEINL
;
A
#
# COMPACT_ATOMS: atom_id res chain seq x y z
N GLY A 1 1.90 16.28 -19.58
CA GLY A 1 1.67 16.18 -18.12
C GLY A 1 2.67 15.23 -17.49
N GLY A 2 2.51 14.92 -16.21
CA GLY A 2 3.36 13.97 -15.46
C GLY A 2 3.19 12.50 -15.88
N SER A 3 2.14 12.18 -16.64
CA SER A 3 1.82 10.82 -17.12
C SER A 3 2.60 10.35 -18.35
N ARG A 4 3.62 11.11 -18.82
CA ARG A 4 4.48 10.64 -19.91
C ARG A 4 5.41 9.54 -19.37
N GLU A 5 5.58 8.46 -20.11
CA GLU A 5 6.31 7.26 -19.66
C GLU A 5 7.72 7.57 -19.13
N ASN A 6 8.48 8.41 -19.84
CA ASN A 6 9.80 8.84 -19.39
C ASN A 6 9.75 9.59 -18.05
N ARG A 7 8.74 10.43 -17.83
CA ARG A 7 8.57 11.18 -16.58
C ARG A 7 8.12 10.30 -15.42
N ILE A 8 7.33 9.26 -15.69
CA ILE A 8 6.95 8.26 -14.68
C ILE A 8 8.22 7.58 -14.16
N LYS A 9 9.06 7.07 -15.06
CA LYS A 9 10.31 6.40 -14.70
C LYS A 9 11.23 7.32 -13.91
N ASP A 10 11.47 8.54 -14.39
CA ASP A 10 12.34 9.51 -13.71
C ASP A 10 11.80 9.89 -12.32
N ALA A 11 10.48 10.09 -12.19
CA ALA A 11 9.85 10.40 -10.92
C ALA A 11 9.97 9.26 -9.91
N MET A 12 9.71 8.01 -10.33
CA MET A 12 9.81 6.85 -9.43
C MET A 12 11.25 6.56 -9.01
N LEU A 13 12.22 6.75 -9.92
CA LEU A 13 13.64 6.63 -9.59
C LEU A 13 14.09 7.72 -8.61
N ALA A 14 13.67 8.97 -8.79
CA ALA A 14 13.96 10.05 -7.86
C ALA A 14 13.32 9.80 -6.50
N MET A 15 12.05 9.38 -6.48
CA MET A 15 11.33 9.01 -5.28
C MET A 15 12.07 7.92 -4.49
N GLU A 16 12.44 6.81 -5.14
CA GLU A 16 13.18 5.72 -4.50
C GLU A 16 14.54 6.20 -3.98
N ARG A 17 15.28 6.97 -4.78
CA ARG A 17 16.62 7.43 -4.42
C ARG A 17 16.63 8.40 -3.23
N TYR A 18 15.68 9.33 -3.18
CA TYR A 18 15.75 10.47 -2.27
C TYR A 18 14.80 10.36 -1.07
N LEU A 19 13.67 9.65 -1.22
CA LEU A 19 12.62 9.61 -0.21
C LEU A 19 12.57 8.28 0.55
N TRP A 20 12.95 7.18 -0.10
CA TRP A 20 12.89 5.86 0.52
C TRP A 20 14.20 5.48 1.22
N ASN A 21 14.26 5.72 2.53
CA ASN A 21 15.34 5.25 3.38
C ASN A 21 15.03 3.82 3.87
N LYS A 22 15.57 2.82 3.17
CA LYS A 22 15.36 1.40 3.49
C LYS A 22 16.06 0.97 4.78
N GLU A 23 17.21 1.57 5.11
CA GLU A 23 17.98 1.24 6.32
C GLU A 23 17.24 1.66 7.58
N GLU A 24 16.65 2.85 7.56
CA GLU A 24 15.90 3.38 8.70
C GLU A 24 14.42 2.99 8.70
N ALA A 25 13.96 2.30 7.64
CA ALA A 25 12.55 1.97 7.38
C ALA A 25 11.64 3.21 7.34
N ILE A 26 12.03 4.24 6.59
CA ILE A 26 11.33 5.54 6.52
C ILE A 26 11.12 5.96 5.06
N PHE A 27 9.92 6.47 4.75
CA PHE A 27 9.61 7.12 3.49
C PHE A 27 9.30 8.61 3.71
N LYS A 28 10.22 9.49 3.36
CA LYS A 28 10.10 10.95 3.59
C LYS A 28 9.07 11.58 2.66
N LEU A 29 8.34 12.58 3.16
CA LEU A 29 7.41 13.37 2.35
C LEU A 29 8.13 14.19 1.27
N PHE A 30 9.27 14.79 1.64
CA PHE A 30 10.18 15.44 0.70
C PHE A 30 11.58 15.55 1.31
N THR A 31 12.56 15.90 0.48
CA THR A 31 13.93 16.22 0.92
C THR A 31 14.56 17.25 -0.03
N PRO A 32 15.43 18.14 0.44
CA PRO A 32 15.74 18.40 1.86
C PRO A 32 14.57 19.11 2.57
N PRO A 33 14.43 18.95 3.90
CA PRO A 33 13.45 19.71 4.68
C PRO A 33 13.73 21.22 4.63
N PHE A 34 12.70 22.03 4.87
CA PHE A 34 12.87 23.47 5.01
C PHE A 34 13.46 23.79 6.39
N ASP A 35 14.54 24.56 6.42
CA ASP A 35 15.17 25.04 7.65
C ASP A 35 15.42 26.55 7.55
N LYS A 36 16.66 26.96 7.30
CA LYS A 36 17.05 28.36 7.13
C LYS A 36 17.04 28.71 5.64
N SER A 37 15.92 29.24 5.16
CA SER A 37 15.84 29.86 3.83
C SER A 37 15.03 31.15 3.87
N GLU A 38 15.21 32.05 2.92
CA GLU A 38 14.34 33.23 2.80
C GLU A 38 12.97 32.88 2.18
N LYS A 39 12.86 31.71 1.55
CA LYS A 39 11.61 31.25 0.95
C LYS A 39 10.59 30.93 2.05
N ASN A 40 9.35 31.36 1.83
CA ASN A 40 8.21 31.11 2.72
C ASN A 40 7.24 30.10 2.06
N PRO A 41 7.37 28.80 2.34
CA PRO A 41 6.46 27.76 1.86
C PRO A 41 5.17 27.66 2.69
N GLY A 42 4.93 28.59 3.61
CA GLY A 42 3.83 28.53 4.58
C GLY A 42 4.21 27.78 5.86
N TYR A 43 3.19 27.34 6.60
CA TYR A 43 3.34 26.77 7.95
C TYR A 43 4.20 25.49 8.01
N ILE A 44 4.41 24.81 6.88
CA ILE A 44 5.27 23.61 6.81
C ILE A 44 6.68 23.89 7.36
N LYS A 45 7.19 25.12 7.24
CA LYS A 45 8.49 25.52 7.78
C LYS A 45 8.48 25.79 9.30
N GLY A 46 7.30 25.85 9.91
CA GLY A 46 7.13 25.95 11.36
C GLY A 46 7.46 24.65 12.11
N TYR A 47 7.48 23.51 11.41
CA TYR A 47 7.92 22.24 11.99
C TYR A 47 9.44 22.10 11.97
N ILE A 48 9.96 21.35 12.94
CA ILE A 48 11.36 20.95 12.99
C ILE A 48 11.73 20.18 11.71
N PRO A 49 12.88 20.47 11.07
CA PRO A 49 13.35 19.72 9.90
C PRO A 49 13.41 18.20 10.17
N GLY A 50 12.78 17.40 9.30
CA GLY A 50 12.68 15.95 9.41
C GLY A 50 11.53 15.45 10.31
N VAL A 51 10.64 16.33 10.77
CA VAL A 51 9.48 16.00 11.60
C VAL A 51 8.19 16.30 10.85
N ARG A 52 7.22 15.38 10.95
CA ARG A 52 5.89 15.47 10.33
C ARG A 52 5.97 15.89 8.85
N GLU A 53 5.26 16.94 8.46
CA GLU A 53 5.20 17.42 7.08
C GLU A 53 6.53 18.00 6.61
N ASN A 54 7.42 18.48 7.48
CA ASN A 54 8.69 19.09 7.06
C ASN A 54 9.79 18.05 6.83
N GLY A 55 9.60 17.16 5.86
CA GLY A 55 10.59 16.15 5.48
C GLY A 55 10.69 14.92 6.40
N GLY A 56 9.76 14.77 7.35
CA GLY A 56 9.50 13.49 8.00
C GLY A 56 8.73 12.54 7.08
N GLN A 57 8.41 11.33 7.56
CA GLN A 57 7.44 10.48 6.88
C GLN A 57 6.04 10.97 7.21
N TYR A 58 5.25 11.24 6.18
CA TYR A 58 3.80 11.43 6.29
C TYR A 58 3.16 10.17 5.71
N THR A 59 2.77 9.23 6.57
CA THR A 59 2.43 7.84 6.19
C THR A 59 1.33 7.79 5.14
N HIS A 60 0.34 8.67 5.23
CA HIS A 60 -0.73 8.80 4.24
C HIS A 60 -0.18 8.99 2.81
N ALA A 61 0.79 9.90 2.64
CA ALA A 61 1.41 10.16 1.34
C ALA A 61 2.36 9.02 0.93
N ALA A 62 3.06 8.41 1.89
CA ALA A 62 3.93 7.25 1.62
C ALA A 62 3.13 6.05 1.06
N ILE A 63 1.89 5.84 1.53
CA ILE A 63 1.03 4.77 1.01
C ILE A 63 0.66 5.00 -0.46
N TRP A 64 0.55 6.25 -0.94
CA TRP A 64 0.35 6.51 -2.36
C TRP A 64 1.51 6.03 -3.23
N ALA A 65 2.74 6.02 -2.70
CA ALA A 65 3.88 5.43 -3.40
C ALA A 65 3.73 3.90 -3.53
N VAL A 66 3.13 3.22 -2.55
CA VAL A 66 2.77 1.78 -2.67
C VAL A 66 1.80 1.59 -3.83
N LEU A 67 0.72 2.37 -3.88
CA LEU A 67 -0.27 2.30 -4.95
C LEU A 67 0.33 2.63 -6.33
N ALA A 68 1.24 3.59 -6.40
CA ALA A 68 1.94 3.93 -7.64
C ALA A 68 2.83 2.78 -8.12
N LEU A 69 3.63 2.17 -7.24
CA LEU A 69 4.43 0.97 -7.56
C LEU A 69 3.53 -0.18 -8.01
N ALA A 70 2.40 -0.39 -7.34
CA ALA A 70 1.45 -1.44 -7.70
C ALA A 70 0.84 -1.21 -9.10
N LYS A 71 0.45 0.04 -9.42
CA LYS A 71 -0.03 0.41 -10.76
C LYS A 71 1.01 0.21 -11.86
N LEU A 72 2.30 0.36 -11.54
CA LEU A 72 3.42 0.10 -12.45
C LEU A 72 3.86 -1.37 -12.47
N LYS A 73 3.17 -2.24 -11.73
CA LYS A 73 3.49 -3.67 -11.60
C LYS A 73 4.89 -3.95 -11.05
N GLU A 74 5.43 -3.01 -10.25
CA GLU A 74 6.67 -3.16 -9.49
C GLU A 74 6.42 -4.01 -8.23
N LYS A 75 6.01 -5.27 -8.43
CA LYS A 75 5.46 -6.20 -7.41
C LYS A 75 6.27 -6.24 -6.11
N ASP A 76 7.57 -6.54 -6.22
CA ASP A 76 8.43 -6.69 -5.04
C ASP A 76 8.62 -5.38 -4.29
N LYS A 77 8.75 -4.26 -5.01
CA LYS A 77 8.89 -2.94 -4.39
C LYS A 77 7.60 -2.48 -3.73
N ALA A 78 6.45 -2.73 -4.35
CA ALA A 78 5.15 -2.40 -3.78
C ALA A 78 4.95 -3.14 -2.45
N LEU A 79 5.20 -4.45 -2.41
CA LEU A 79 5.08 -5.22 -1.17
C LEU A 79 6.16 -4.83 -0.14
N GLN A 80 7.39 -4.56 -0.57
CA GLN A 80 8.45 -4.10 0.32
C GLN A 80 8.07 -2.80 1.03
N LEU A 81 7.58 -1.80 0.29
CA LEU A 81 7.15 -0.53 0.86
C LEU A 81 5.89 -0.70 1.73
N PHE A 82 4.91 -1.50 1.29
CA PHE A 82 3.73 -1.83 2.10
C PHE A 82 4.12 -2.43 3.45
N ASN A 83 5.00 -3.45 3.45
CA ASN A 83 5.47 -4.08 4.68
C ASN A 83 6.26 -3.10 5.54
N MET A 84 7.10 -2.27 4.94
CA MET A 84 7.85 -1.25 5.68
C MET A 84 6.92 -0.28 6.40
N LEU A 85 5.80 0.13 5.79
CA LEU A 85 4.86 1.06 6.41
C LEU A 85 3.93 0.40 7.45
N ASN A 86 3.88 -0.94 7.50
CA ASN A 86 3.01 -1.67 8.42
C ASN A 86 3.57 -1.63 9.85
N PRO A 87 2.85 -1.07 10.84
CA PRO A 87 3.33 -0.89 12.22
C PRO A 87 3.85 -2.17 12.88
N ILE A 88 3.30 -3.34 12.55
CA ILE A 88 3.76 -4.62 13.11
C ILE A 88 5.23 -4.92 12.80
N ASN A 89 5.72 -4.41 11.66
CA ASN A 89 7.10 -4.61 11.23
C ASN A 89 8.08 -3.65 11.90
N HIS A 90 7.58 -2.63 12.62
CA HIS A 90 8.39 -1.73 13.46
C HIS A 90 8.50 -2.20 14.92
N SER A 91 8.01 -3.39 15.23
CA SER A 91 7.96 -3.91 16.61
C SER A 91 8.30 -5.40 16.70
N ARG A 92 9.13 -5.92 15.80
CA ARG A 92 9.46 -7.36 15.76
C ARG A 92 10.52 -7.72 16.80
N THR A 93 11.28 -6.74 17.27
CA THR A 93 12.27 -6.88 18.33
C THR A 93 12.12 -5.81 19.42
N PRO A 94 12.62 -6.05 20.65
CA PRO A 94 12.62 -5.03 21.71
C PRO A 94 13.33 -3.72 21.31
N ILE A 95 14.38 -3.80 20.48
CA ILE A 95 15.12 -2.63 20.00
C ILE A 95 14.24 -1.80 19.06
N GLU A 96 13.53 -2.45 18.13
CA GLU A 96 12.59 -1.78 17.22
C GLU A 96 11.42 -1.15 17.99
N VAL A 97 10.87 -1.86 18.99
CA VAL A 97 9.82 -1.31 19.88
C VAL A 97 10.32 -0.05 20.59
N ALA A 98 11.54 -0.09 21.14
CA ALA A 98 12.16 1.04 21.81
C ALA A 98 12.43 2.23 20.87
N LYS A 99 12.60 1.98 19.57
CA LYS A 99 12.73 3.00 18.51
C LYS A 99 11.37 3.57 18.10
N TYR A 100 10.39 2.72 17.80
CA TYR A 100 9.07 3.11 17.27
C TYR A 100 8.21 3.86 18.29
N LYS A 101 8.22 3.43 19.57
CA LYS A 101 7.59 4.10 20.73
C LYS A 101 6.09 4.38 20.64
N VAL A 102 5.38 3.71 19.74
CA VAL A 102 3.91 3.81 19.59
C VAL A 102 3.34 2.41 19.32
N GLU A 103 2.01 2.31 19.24
CA GLU A 103 1.29 1.06 19.15
C GLU A 103 1.55 0.34 17.80
N PRO A 104 1.91 -0.97 17.81
CA PRO A 104 2.22 -1.71 16.59
C PRO A 104 0.98 -2.30 15.87
N TYR A 105 -0.22 -1.96 16.34
CA TYR A 105 -1.48 -2.50 15.85
C TYR A 105 -2.41 -1.43 15.26
N VAL A 106 -1.97 -0.16 15.23
CA VAL A 106 -2.68 0.95 14.59
C VAL A 106 -1.70 1.78 13.77
N MET A 107 -2.19 2.39 12.68
CA MET A 107 -1.37 3.26 11.84
C MET A 107 -0.98 4.55 12.57
N THR A 108 0.25 5.01 12.30
CA THR A 108 0.72 6.35 12.67
C THR A 108 0.56 7.33 11.51
N ALA A 109 0.23 8.59 11.81
CA ALA A 109 0.20 9.63 10.79
C ALA A 109 1.60 9.94 10.27
N ASP A 110 2.59 9.90 11.16
CA ASP A 110 3.95 10.27 10.85
C ASP A 110 5.02 9.42 11.55
N VAL A 111 6.22 9.41 10.96
CA VAL A 111 7.42 8.81 11.53
C VAL A 111 8.58 9.79 11.34
N TYR A 112 9.31 10.07 12.42
CA TYR A 112 10.36 11.08 12.41
C TYR A 112 11.60 10.60 11.65
N ALA A 113 12.20 11.50 10.87
CA ALA A 113 13.34 11.23 10.00
C ALA A 113 14.62 12.00 10.43
N VAL A 114 14.65 12.48 11.67
CA VAL A 114 15.74 13.31 12.22
C VAL A 114 16.22 12.80 13.58
N GLU A 115 17.53 12.86 13.79
CA GLU A 115 18.17 12.54 15.06
C GLU A 115 17.70 13.48 16.19
N PRO A 116 17.60 13.00 17.45
CA PRO A 116 17.86 11.64 17.92
C PRO A 116 16.65 10.69 17.83
N ASN A 117 15.64 11.01 17.02
CA ASN A 117 14.34 10.33 17.04
C ASN A 117 14.02 9.58 15.74
N VAL A 118 15.03 9.23 14.93
CA VAL A 118 14.82 8.51 13.67
C VAL A 118 14.00 7.24 13.90
N GLY A 119 12.93 7.05 13.14
CA GLY A 119 12.04 5.89 13.21
C GLY A 119 11.02 5.91 14.35
N ARG A 120 10.98 6.97 15.17
CA ARG A 120 9.95 7.16 16.17
C ARG A 120 8.63 7.52 15.51
N GLY A 121 7.57 6.78 15.84
CA GLY A 121 6.22 7.08 15.41
C GLY A 121 5.64 8.32 16.11
N GLY A 122 4.84 9.08 15.38
CA GLY A 122 4.06 10.21 15.84
C GLY A 122 2.57 10.01 15.54
N TRP A 123 1.72 10.61 16.38
CA TRP A 123 0.26 10.71 16.19
C TRP A 123 -0.41 9.43 15.63
N SER A 124 -0.69 8.46 16.50
CA SER A 124 -1.42 7.23 16.15
C SER A 124 -2.94 7.42 16.16
N TRP A 125 -3.67 6.39 15.70
CA TRP A 125 -5.13 6.29 15.66
C TRP A 125 -5.85 7.24 14.70
N TYR A 126 -5.84 8.54 14.98
CA TYR A 126 -6.62 9.53 14.24
C TYR A 126 -5.88 9.97 12.98
N THR A 127 -5.85 9.10 11.97
CA THR A 127 -5.19 9.34 10.69
C THR A 127 -5.89 8.63 9.54
N GLY A 128 -6.00 9.33 8.40
CA GLY A 128 -6.47 8.74 7.15
C GLY A 128 -5.53 7.66 6.58
N ALA A 129 -4.32 7.52 7.12
CA ALA A 129 -3.38 6.48 6.71
C ALA A 129 -3.96 5.06 6.89
N ALA A 130 -4.82 4.84 7.89
CA ALA A 130 -5.48 3.54 8.07
C ALA A 130 -6.37 3.16 6.88
N GLY A 131 -7.20 4.09 6.41
CA GLY A 131 -8.06 3.86 5.24
C GLY A 131 -7.26 3.61 3.97
N TRP A 132 -6.21 4.40 3.74
CA TRP A 132 -5.34 4.21 2.58
C TRP A 132 -4.53 2.92 2.64
N MET A 133 -4.07 2.52 3.82
CA MET A 133 -3.31 1.27 3.99
C MET A 133 -4.21 0.06 3.70
N TYR A 134 -5.46 0.09 4.18
CA TYR A 134 -6.46 -0.90 3.85
C TYR A 134 -6.71 -0.97 2.33
N GLN A 135 -6.93 0.18 1.69
CA GLN A 135 -7.13 0.25 0.25
C GLN A 135 -5.90 -0.24 -0.54
N ALA A 136 -4.68 0.10 -0.10
CA ALA A 136 -3.44 -0.37 -0.71
C ALA A 136 -3.28 -1.89 -0.60
N ALA A 137 -3.69 -2.49 0.52
CA ALA A 137 -3.68 -3.94 0.68
C ALA A 137 -4.66 -4.61 -0.31
N ILE A 138 -5.93 -4.18 -0.31
CA ILE A 138 -7.02 -4.84 -1.05
C ILE A 138 -6.95 -4.53 -2.56
N GLU A 139 -6.93 -3.25 -2.93
CA GLU A 139 -7.00 -2.83 -4.34
C GLU A 139 -5.61 -2.73 -4.99
N GLY A 140 -4.56 -2.45 -4.20
CA GLY A 140 -3.20 -2.30 -4.71
C GLY A 140 -2.46 -3.63 -4.84
N ILE A 141 -2.25 -4.30 -3.69
CA ILE A 141 -1.46 -5.52 -3.61
C ILE A 141 -2.25 -6.74 -4.08
N LEU A 142 -3.42 -7.00 -3.48
CA LEU A 142 -4.27 -8.13 -3.88
C LEU A 142 -5.00 -7.87 -5.22
N GLY A 143 -5.18 -6.60 -5.58
CA GLY A 143 -5.72 -6.21 -6.88
C GLY A 143 -7.22 -6.41 -7.02
N LEU A 144 -7.97 -6.54 -5.92
CA LEU A 144 -9.42 -6.68 -5.95
C LEU A 144 -10.06 -5.32 -6.26
N GLU A 145 -10.89 -5.27 -7.31
CA GLU A 145 -11.66 -4.08 -7.66
C GLU A 145 -13.13 -4.43 -7.88
N ILE A 146 -14.02 -3.68 -7.23
CA ILE A 146 -15.48 -3.84 -7.37
C ILE A 146 -16.08 -2.58 -8.00
N LYS A 147 -16.77 -2.76 -9.13
CA LYS A 147 -17.47 -1.68 -9.85
C LYS A 147 -18.95 -2.02 -9.99
N GLY A 148 -19.74 -1.65 -8.98
CA GLY A 148 -21.14 -2.07 -8.89
C GLY A 148 -21.22 -3.56 -8.57
N ASP A 149 -21.80 -4.34 -9.48
CA ASP A 149 -21.89 -5.80 -9.43
C ASP A 149 -20.71 -6.50 -10.15
N LYS A 150 -19.72 -5.75 -10.63
CA LYS A 150 -18.60 -6.29 -11.40
C LYS A 150 -17.37 -6.45 -10.54
N LEU A 151 -16.85 -7.67 -10.45
CA LEU A 151 -15.61 -8.01 -9.77
C LEU A 151 -14.47 -8.17 -10.78
N PHE A 152 -13.35 -7.52 -10.49
CA PHE A 152 -12.07 -7.67 -11.20
C PHE A 152 -10.99 -8.05 -10.19
N ILE A 153 -10.02 -8.85 -10.63
CA ILE A 153 -8.80 -9.15 -9.86
C ILE A 153 -7.58 -8.99 -10.77
N GLU A 154 -6.65 -8.13 -10.38
CA GLU A 154 -5.36 -7.96 -11.07
C GLU A 154 -4.21 -7.83 -10.04
N PRO A 155 -3.69 -8.95 -9.50
CA PRO A 155 -2.80 -8.92 -8.36
C PRO A 155 -1.44 -8.27 -8.67
N CYS A 156 -0.92 -7.51 -7.71
CA CYS A 156 0.44 -6.98 -7.71
C CYS A 156 1.25 -7.61 -6.57
N VAL A 157 1.26 -8.94 -6.53
CA VAL A 157 1.95 -9.74 -5.53
C VAL A 157 3.29 -10.27 -6.08
N PRO A 158 4.29 -10.53 -5.23
CA PRO A 158 5.57 -11.11 -5.65
C PRO A 158 5.41 -12.45 -6.38
N ASN A 159 6.38 -12.78 -7.24
CA ASN A 159 6.34 -14.00 -8.06
C ASN A 159 6.50 -15.30 -7.25
N ASN A 160 6.87 -15.24 -5.96
CA ASN A 160 7.00 -16.41 -5.10
C ASN A 160 5.69 -16.81 -4.43
N TRP A 161 4.62 -15.99 -4.51
CA TRP A 161 3.31 -16.37 -4.05
C TRP A 161 2.70 -17.41 -5.00
N LYS A 162 2.15 -18.48 -4.45
CA LYS A 162 1.46 -19.52 -5.23
C LYS A 162 -0.03 -19.26 -5.34
N GLU A 163 -0.62 -18.76 -4.26
CA GLU A 163 -2.04 -18.48 -4.16
C GLU A 163 -2.33 -17.54 -2.99
N PHE A 164 -3.55 -16.98 -2.97
CA PHE A 164 -4.13 -16.30 -1.82
C PHE A 164 -5.66 -16.42 -1.87
N GLU A 165 -6.30 -16.19 -0.73
CA GLU A 165 -7.76 -16.24 -0.60
C GLU A 165 -8.32 -14.89 -0.13
N ILE A 166 -9.51 -14.53 -0.63
CA ILE A 166 -10.27 -13.36 -0.18
C ILE A 166 -11.68 -13.83 0.17
N TYR A 167 -12.07 -13.59 1.42
CA TYR A 167 -13.46 -13.70 1.86
C TYR A 167 -14.12 -12.34 1.69
N TYR A 168 -14.94 -12.20 0.65
CA TYR A 168 -15.66 -10.98 0.31
C TYR A 168 -17.16 -11.19 0.50
N ARG A 169 -17.91 -10.12 0.76
CA ARG A 169 -19.37 -10.21 0.86
C ARG A 169 -19.98 -9.16 -0.06
N TYR A 170 -20.66 -9.62 -1.09
CA TYR A 170 -21.44 -8.77 -1.97
C TYR A 170 -22.87 -8.71 -1.45
N LYS A 171 -23.22 -7.58 -0.80
CA LYS A 171 -24.52 -7.42 -0.14
C LYS A 171 -24.79 -8.55 0.85
N ASN A 172 -25.72 -9.48 0.57
CA ASN A 172 -26.03 -10.60 1.47
C ASN A 172 -25.33 -11.90 1.07
N SER A 173 -24.77 -12.00 -0.13
CA SER A 173 -24.07 -13.20 -0.61
C SER A 173 -22.57 -13.17 -0.26
N PRO A 174 -22.06 -14.12 0.54
CA PRO A 174 -20.63 -14.29 0.75
C PRO A 174 -19.95 -14.95 -0.46
N TYR A 175 -18.75 -14.50 -0.77
CA TYR A 175 -17.86 -15.02 -1.81
C TYR A 175 -16.55 -15.46 -1.16
N ASN A 176 -16.20 -16.72 -1.36
CA ASN A 176 -14.86 -17.23 -1.08
C ASN A 176 -14.08 -17.24 -2.41
N ILE A 177 -13.10 -16.35 -2.52
CA ILE A 177 -12.37 -16.10 -3.76
C ILE A 177 -10.97 -16.68 -3.61
N LYS A 178 -10.64 -17.71 -4.38
CA LYS A 178 -9.32 -18.34 -4.40
C LYS A 178 -8.58 -17.93 -5.66
N VAL A 179 -7.41 -17.32 -5.50
CA VAL A 179 -6.58 -16.86 -6.60
C VAL A 179 -5.30 -17.70 -6.64
N HIS A 180 -5.11 -18.48 -7.69
CA HIS A 180 -3.89 -19.23 -7.96
C HIS A 180 -3.04 -18.51 -9.00
N LEU A 181 -1.75 -18.35 -8.70
CA LEU A 181 -0.77 -17.63 -9.53
C LEU A 181 0.07 -18.65 -10.30
N LYS A 182 -0.49 -19.15 -11.40
CA LYS A 182 0.08 -20.20 -12.26
C LYS A 182 0.82 -19.64 -13.49
N ASN A 183 0.78 -18.33 -13.73
CA ASN A 183 1.34 -17.64 -14.89
C ASN A 183 0.82 -18.23 -16.21
N LEU A 184 -0.50 -18.34 -16.32
CA LEU A 184 -1.15 -18.88 -17.50
C LEU A 184 -1.14 -17.84 -18.64
N PRO A 185 -1.12 -18.29 -19.92
CA PRO A 185 -1.24 -17.38 -21.06
C PRO A 185 -2.62 -16.71 -21.15
N GLN A 186 -3.64 -17.30 -20.51
CA GLN A 186 -4.99 -16.78 -20.41
C GLN A 186 -5.55 -17.18 -19.05
N GLU A 187 -6.25 -16.25 -18.38
CA GLU A 187 -6.90 -16.53 -17.11
C GLU A 187 -8.02 -17.57 -17.24
N GLU A 188 -8.16 -18.41 -16.22
CA GLU A 188 -9.30 -19.32 -16.08
C GLU A 188 -10.07 -18.98 -14.81
N ILE A 189 -11.35 -18.65 -14.98
CA ILE A 189 -12.24 -18.23 -13.90
C ILE A 189 -13.43 -19.18 -13.82
N ILE A 190 -13.71 -19.68 -12.63
CA ILE A 190 -14.78 -20.63 -12.35
C ILE A 190 -15.61 -20.08 -11.17
N LEU A 191 -16.90 -19.87 -11.40
CA LEU A 191 -17.85 -19.47 -10.36
C LEU A 191 -18.82 -20.63 -10.14
N ASP A 192 -18.83 -21.18 -8.92
CA ASP A 192 -19.68 -22.31 -8.52
C ASP A 192 -19.57 -23.52 -9.47
N GLY A 193 -18.35 -23.83 -9.90
CA GLY A 193 -18.07 -24.91 -10.85
C GLY A 193 -18.35 -24.57 -12.32
N VAL A 194 -18.88 -23.39 -12.63
CA VAL A 194 -19.19 -22.94 -14.00
C VAL A 194 -18.11 -22.00 -14.51
N LYS A 195 -17.49 -22.38 -15.64
CA LYS A 195 -16.46 -21.57 -16.32
C LYS A 195 -17.04 -20.25 -16.82
N GLN A 196 -16.37 -19.15 -16.48
CA GLN A 196 -16.70 -17.78 -16.88
C GLN A 196 -15.92 -17.37 -18.14
N LYS A 197 -16.35 -16.29 -18.79
CA LYS A 197 -15.70 -15.77 -20.01
C LYS A 197 -14.39 -15.00 -19.74
N GLY A 198 -14.10 -14.69 -18.49
CA GLY A 198 -13.05 -13.75 -18.07
C GLY A 198 -13.62 -12.65 -17.17
N PHE A 199 -12.85 -11.60 -16.92
CA PHE A 199 -13.32 -10.45 -16.15
C PHE A 199 -14.20 -9.50 -16.99
N PRO A 200 -15.15 -8.77 -16.36
CA PRO A 200 -15.54 -8.89 -14.96
C PRO A 200 -16.35 -10.16 -14.68
N VAL A 201 -16.21 -10.67 -13.46
CA VAL A 201 -17.17 -11.64 -12.89
C VAL A 201 -18.37 -10.85 -12.39
N ILE A 202 -19.57 -11.26 -12.78
CA ILE A 202 -20.82 -10.63 -12.31
C ILE A 202 -21.20 -11.25 -10.97
N LEU A 203 -21.29 -10.41 -9.96
CA LEU A 203 -21.71 -10.78 -8.61
C LEU A 203 -23.24 -10.83 -8.52
N VAL A 204 -23.73 -11.83 -7.82
CA VAL A 204 -25.15 -12.11 -7.59
C VAL A 204 -25.44 -11.96 -6.09
N ASP A 205 -26.59 -11.40 -5.76
CA ASP A 205 -27.08 -11.23 -4.39
C ASP A 205 -28.34 -12.08 -4.20
N ASP A 206 -28.15 -13.38 -4.10
CA ASP A 206 -29.18 -14.40 -3.85
C ASP A 206 -29.19 -14.92 -2.40
N GLY A 207 -28.27 -14.41 -1.55
CA GLY A 207 -28.07 -14.82 -0.17
C GLY A 207 -27.31 -16.13 0.01
N LEU A 208 -26.83 -16.76 -1.07
CA LEU A 208 -26.05 -17.99 -1.03
C LEU A 208 -24.55 -17.71 -0.96
N GLN A 209 -23.79 -18.71 -0.50
CA GLN A 209 -22.35 -18.68 -0.58
C GLN A 209 -21.90 -19.08 -1.99
N HIS A 210 -21.00 -18.30 -2.55
CA HIS A 210 -20.38 -18.55 -3.84
C HIS A 210 -18.89 -18.86 -3.68
N GLU A 211 -18.40 -19.80 -4.50
CA GLU A 211 -17.00 -20.15 -4.61
C GLU A 211 -16.47 -19.65 -5.95
N LEU A 212 -15.47 -18.76 -5.91
CA LEU A 212 -14.85 -18.17 -7.08
C LEU A 212 -13.38 -18.59 -7.15
N GLU A 213 -13.05 -19.47 -8.09
CA GLU A 213 -11.68 -19.86 -8.37
C GLU A 213 -11.14 -19.10 -9.57
N ILE A 214 -9.97 -18.49 -9.42
CA ILE A 214 -9.29 -17.69 -10.44
C ILE A 214 -7.88 -18.24 -10.59
N ASN A 215 -7.53 -18.68 -11.79
CA ASN A 215 -6.20 -19.13 -12.16
C ASN A 215 -5.60 -18.09 -13.12
N LEU A 216 -4.57 -17.38 -12.65
CA LEU A 216 -3.83 -16.36 -13.41
C LEU A 216 -2.48 -16.89 -13.87
#